data_AF-A0A1Y1KT94-F1
#
_entry.id   AF-A0A1Y1KT94-F1
#
_cell.length_a   1.000
_cell.length_b   1.000
_cell.length_c   1.000
_cell.angle_alpha   90.00
_cell.angle_beta   90.00
_cell.angle_gamma   90.00
#
_symmetry.space_group_name_H-M   'P 1'
#
loop_
_entity.id
_entity.type
_entity.pdbx_description
1 polymer ?
#
loop_
_entity_poly.entity_id
_entity_poly.type
_entity_poly.pdbx_seq_one_letter_code
_entity_poly.pdbx_strand_id
1 'polypeptide(L)'
;AGAVETLSALPIVVFAYTCHQNMFSIVNEIKDNSPSSMVRVIVLSIGSAASIYLVVAITGYITFGNDIVGNIVLMYPTGVASTIGKAAIVILVLFSIPL
;
A
#
# COMPACT_ATOMS: atom_id res chain seq x y z
N ALA A 1 -0.53 -23.53 -0.07
CA ALA A 1 -1.45 -22.43 0.21
C ALA A 1 -2.82 -23.01 0.55
N GLY A 2 -3.11 -23.17 1.85
CA GLY A 2 -4.42 -23.59 2.33
C GLY A 2 -5.40 -22.41 2.41
N ALA A 3 -6.70 -22.68 2.46
CA ALA A 3 -7.74 -21.65 2.56
C ALA A 3 -7.56 -20.73 3.78
N VAL A 4 -7.00 -21.25 4.88
CA VAL A 4 -6.72 -20.50 6.11
C VAL A 4 -5.64 -19.42 5.89
N GLU A 5 -4.59 -19.74 5.12
CA GLU A 5 -3.51 -18.80 4.82
C GLU A 5 -3.97 -17.68 3.88
N THR A 6 -4.88 -17.99 2.94
CA THR A 6 -5.46 -16.96 2.08
C THR A 6 -6.41 -16.03 2.85
N LEU A 7 -7.13 -16.57 3.84
CA LEU A 7 -8.05 -15.77 4.66
C LEU A 7 -7.31 -14.91 5.69
N SER A 8 -6.13 -15.31 6.16
CA SER A 8 -5.31 -14.47 7.06
C SER A 8 -4.72 -13.23 6.37
N ALA A 9 -4.59 -13.25 5.03
CA ALA A 9 -4.19 -12.08 4.24
C ALA A 9 -5.33 -11.09 3.99
N LEU A 10 -6.59 -11.51 4.15
CA LEU A 10 -7.76 -10.69 3.85
C LEU A 10 -7.78 -9.36 4.64
N PRO A 11 -7.53 -9.32 5.96
CA PRO A 11 -7.49 -8.07 6.70
C PRO A 11 -6.41 -7.12 6.18
N ILE A 12 -5.23 -7.65 5.81
CA ILE A 12 -4.12 -6.85 5.30
C ILE A 12 -4.52 -6.16 4.00
N VAL A 13 -5.20 -6.89 3.09
CA VAL A 13 -5.70 -6.33 1.83
C VAL A 13 -6.79 -5.28 2.09
N VAL A 14 -7.74 -5.55 3.00
CA VAL A 14 -8.81 -4.60 3.33
C VAL A 14 -8.25 -3.29 3.89
N PHE A 15 -7.31 -3.38 4.83
CA PHE A 15 -6.65 -2.19 5.39
C PHE A 15 -5.82 -1.44 4.33
N ALA A 16 -5.09 -2.15 3.47
CA ALA A 16 -4.27 -1.53 2.43
C ALA A 16 -5.09 -0.68 1.43
N TYR A 17 -6.33 -1.09 1.14
CA TYR A 17 -7.24 -0.35 0.24
C TYR A 17 -8.26 0.52 0.99
N THR A 18 -8.04 0.79 2.29
CA THR A 18 -8.91 1.68 3.05
C THR A 18 -8.56 3.14 2.77
N CYS A 19 -9.24 3.73 1.79
CA CYS A 19 -9.15 5.16 1.46
C CYS A 19 -10.52 5.88 1.49
N HIS A 20 -11.61 5.14 1.74
CA HIS A 20 -12.99 5.64 1.67
C HIS A 20 -13.25 6.83 2.59
N GLN A 21 -12.62 6.87 3.77
CA GLN A 21 -12.76 7.98 4.72
C GLN A 21 -12.30 9.33 4.15
N ASN A 22 -11.34 9.33 3.24
CA ASN A 22 -10.84 10.54 2.60
C ASN A 22 -11.76 11.03 1.47
N MET A 23 -12.80 10.27 1.09
CA MET A 23 -13.70 10.62 -0.01
C MET A 23 -14.41 11.95 0.22
N PHE A 24 -14.85 12.24 1.46
CA PHE A 24 -15.53 13.48 1.77
C PHE A 24 -14.64 14.71 1.52
N SER A 25 -13.35 14.62 1.86
CA SER A 25 -12.37 15.67 1.57
C SER A 25 -12.16 15.85 0.07
N ILE A 26 -12.10 14.75 -0.69
CA ILE A 26 -11.92 14.78 -2.15
C ILE A 26 -13.12 15.45 -2.83
N VAL A 27 -14.36 15.13 -2.41
CA VAL A 27 -15.59 15.76 -2.90
C VAL A 27 -15.59 17.27 -2.60
N ASN A 28 -15.13 17.67 -1.42
CA ASN A 28 -15.09 19.10 -1.08
C ASN A 28 -14.00 19.88 -1.84
N GLU A 29 -12.94 19.23 -2.31
CA GLU A 29 -11.82 19.87 -3.02
C GLU A 29 -11.97 19.84 -4.55
N ILE A 30 -12.67 18.84 -5.10
CA ILE A 30 -12.76 18.67 -6.55
C ILE A 30 -13.65 19.74 -7.19
N LYS A 31 -13.15 20.33 -8.30
CA LYS A 31 -13.87 21.40 -9.02
C LYS A 31 -15.18 20.93 -9.65
N ASP A 32 -15.20 19.69 -10.15
CA ASP A 32 -16.41 19.04 -10.69
C ASP A 32 -16.77 17.83 -9.84
N ASN A 33 -17.86 17.97 -9.10
CA ASN A 33 -18.43 16.98 -8.20
C ASN A 33 -19.43 16.03 -8.88
N SER A 34 -19.44 15.98 -10.21
CA SER A 34 -20.23 15.01 -10.94
C SER A 34 -19.85 13.56 -10.56
N PRO A 35 -20.82 12.63 -10.49
CA PRO A 35 -20.54 11.23 -10.15
C PRO A 35 -19.52 10.57 -11.09
N SER A 36 -19.48 10.97 -12.38
CA SER A 36 -18.52 10.46 -13.36
C SER A 36 -17.08 10.93 -13.08
N SER A 37 -16.90 12.18 -12.67
CA SER A 37 -15.61 12.73 -12.24
C SER A 37 -15.08 12.00 -11.01
N MET A 38 -15.95 11.76 -10.01
CA MET A 38 -15.60 11.04 -8.78
C MET A 38 -15.20 9.58 -9.06
N VAL A 39 -15.96 8.86 -9.88
CA VAL A 39 -15.61 7.48 -10.29
C VAL A 39 -14.26 7.45 -11.00
N ARG A 40 -13.94 8.44 -11.85
CA ARG A 40 -12.63 8.53 -12.50
C ARG A 40 -11.50 8.69 -11.49
N VAL A 41 -11.66 9.55 -10.48
CA VAL A 41 -10.66 9.74 -9.42
C VAL A 41 -10.47 8.45 -8.62
N ILE A 42 -11.56 7.74 -8.29
CA ILE A 42 -11.52 6.45 -7.59
C ILE A 42 -10.72 5.42 -8.39
N VAL A 43 -11.07 5.23 -9.67
CA VAL A 43 -10.43 4.21 -10.52
C VAL A 43 -8.95 4.52 -10.72
N LEU A 44 -8.58 5.79 -10.93
CA LEU A 44 -7.17 6.18 -11.08
C LEU A 44 -6.38 6.02 -9.77
N SER A 45 -6.97 6.36 -8.63
CA SER A 45 -6.33 6.22 -7.31
C SER A 45 -6.11 4.75 -6.95
N ILE A 46 -7.16 3.92 -7.07
CA ILE A 46 -7.07 2.48 -6.76
C ILE A 46 -6.15 1.78 -7.77
N GLY A 47 -6.25 2.11 -9.06
CA GLY A 47 -5.42 1.51 -10.10
C GLY A 47 -3.93 1.83 -9.94
N SER A 48 -3.60 3.07 -9.55
CA SER A 48 -2.20 3.44 -9.27
C SER A 48 -1.66 2.74 -8.02
N ALA A 49 -2.45 2.66 -6.94
CA ALA A 49 -2.08 1.90 -5.74
C ALA A 49 -1.86 0.41 -6.05
N ALA A 50 -2.78 -0.22 -6.80
CA ALA A 50 -2.68 -1.61 -7.22
C ALA A 50 -1.42 -1.87 -8.05
N SER A 51 -1.06 -0.95 -8.95
CA SER A 51 0.16 -1.05 -9.76
C SER A 51 1.41 -1.06 -8.89
N ILE A 52 1.48 -0.17 -7.88
CA ILE A 52 2.62 -0.12 -6.95
C ILE A 52 2.68 -1.41 -6.12
N TYR A 53 1.56 -1.88 -5.58
CA TYR A 53 1.52 -3.12 -4.80
C TYR A 53 1.92 -4.34 -5.63
N LEU A 54 1.52 -4.42 -6.89
CA LEU A 54 1.95 -5.49 -7.79
C LEU A 54 3.45 -5.44 -8.06
N VAL A 55 4.01 -4.26 -8.35
CA VAL A 55 5.46 -4.12 -8.58
C VAL A 55 6.25 -4.56 -7.35
N VAL A 56 5.83 -4.14 -6.15
CA VAL A 56 6.47 -4.53 -4.89
C VAL A 56 6.31 -6.02 -4.62
N ALA A 57 5.13 -6.59 -4.84
CA ALA A 57 4.86 -8.01 -4.63
C ALA A 57 5.68 -8.90 -5.58
N ILE A 58 5.69 -8.58 -6.88
CA ILE A 58 6.45 -9.33 -7.90
C ILE A 58 7.95 -9.25 -7.60
N THR A 59 8.47 -8.04 -7.36
CA THR A 59 9.90 -7.85 -7.08
C THR A 59 10.30 -8.54 -5.77
N GLY A 60 9.47 -8.43 -4.73
CA GLY A 60 9.69 -9.12 -3.46
C GLY A 60 9.77 -10.63 -3.64
N TYR A 61 8.81 -11.21 -4.37
CA TYR A 61 8.76 -12.66 -4.65
C TYR A 61 9.96 -13.14 -5.46
N ILE A 62 10.43 -12.35 -6.43
CA ILE A 62 11.65 -12.69 -7.19
C ILE A 62 12.89 -12.68 -6.28
N THR A 63 12.99 -11.75 -5.33
CA THR A 63 14.19 -11.62 -4.47
C THR A 63 14.29 -12.72 -3.41
N PHE A 64 13.18 -13.09 -2.78
CA PHE A 64 13.19 -13.97 -1.60
C PHE A 64 12.46 -15.31 -1.81
N GLY A 65 11.77 -15.47 -2.94
CA GLY A 65 11.04 -16.70 -3.26
C GLY A 65 10.00 -17.06 -2.18
N ASN A 66 10.05 -18.31 -1.74
CA ASN A 66 9.13 -18.85 -0.74
C ASN A 66 9.51 -18.51 0.72
N ASP A 67 10.68 -17.90 0.95
CA ASP A 67 11.15 -17.56 2.30
C ASP A 67 10.67 -16.16 2.77
N ILE A 68 9.76 -15.51 2.02
CA ILE A 68 9.20 -14.21 2.35
C ILE A 68 8.52 -14.20 3.72
N VAL A 69 8.89 -13.22 4.53
CA VAL A 69 8.20 -12.88 5.77
C VAL A 69 7.28 -11.67 5.58
N GLY A 70 6.34 -11.46 6.50
CA GLY A 70 5.34 -10.38 6.38
C GLY A 70 5.91 -8.97 6.21
N ASN A 71 7.13 -8.71 6.72
CA ASN A 71 7.86 -7.47 6.45
C ASN A 71 9.10 -7.75 5.60
N ILE A 72 8.94 -7.62 4.28
CA ILE A 72 9.99 -7.87 3.28
C ILE A 72 11.20 -6.93 3.46
N VAL A 73 10.99 -5.70 3.95
CA VAL A 73 12.06 -4.72 4.14
C VAL A 73 13.06 -5.18 5.22
N LEU A 74 12.63 -5.99 6.18
CA LEU A 74 13.52 -6.56 7.20
C LEU A 74 14.45 -7.63 6.64
N MET A 75 14.07 -8.29 5.54
CA MET A 75 14.87 -9.35 4.92
C MET A 75 16.05 -8.81 4.12
N TYR A 76 16.00 -7.56 3.66
CA TYR A 76 17.11 -6.96 2.92
C TYR A 76 18.31 -6.69 3.85
N PRO A 77 19.54 -7.10 3.43
CA PRO A 77 20.75 -6.89 4.22
C PRO A 77 21.02 -5.40 4.45
N THR A 78 21.83 -5.11 5.47
CA THR A 78 22.19 -3.74 5.84
C THR A 78 23.14 -3.14 4.80
N GLY A 79 22.57 -2.48 3.79
CA GLY A 79 23.27 -1.64 2.82
C GLY A 79 22.65 -0.24 2.78
N VAL A 80 23.33 0.70 2.13
CA VAL A 80 22.93 2.12 2.10
C VAL A 80 21.47 2.29 1.63
N ALA A 81 21.07 1.60 0.57
CA ALA A 81 19.70 1.65 0.05
C ALA A 81 18.65 1.07 1.03
N SER A 82 18.96 -0.07 1.67
CA SER A 82 18.08 -0.70 2.66
C SER A 82 17.91 0.17 3.91
N THR A 83 18.98 0.80 4.38
CA THR A 83 18.94 1.72 5.52
C THR A 83 18.12 2.97 5.22
N ILE A 84 18.27 3.55 4.02
CA ILE A 84 17.45 4.70 3.58
C ILE A 84 15.98 4.30 3.52
N GLY A 85 15.65 3.14 2.95
CA GLY A 85 14.27 2.66 2.89
C GLY A 85 13.66 2.45 4.27
N LYS A 86 14.40 1.83 5.20
CA LYS A 86 13.98 1.65 6.59
C LYS A 86 13.77 3.00 7.30
N ALA A 87 14.68 3.95 7.12
CA ALA A 87 14.57 5.29 7.69
C ALA A 87 13.35 6.05 7.15
N ALA A 88 13.08 5.95 5.84
CA ALA A 88 11.92 6.59 5.21
C ALA A 88 10.60 6.07 5.80
N ILE A 89 10.48 4.74 6.01
CA ILE A 89 9.29 4.15 6.64
C ILE A 89 9.14 4.65 8.08
N VAL A 90 10.22 4.73 8.85
CA VAL A 90 10.18 5.25 10.23
C VAL A 90 9.71 6.70 10.24
N ILE A 91 10.26 7.56 9.38
CA ILE A 91 9.84 8.95 9.27
C ILE A 91 8.36 9.07 8.88
N LEU A 92 7.91 8.28 7.90
CA LEU A 92 6.52 8.25 7.48
C LEU A 92 5.59 7.88 8.65
N VAL A 93 5.89 6.81 9.39
CA VAL A 93 5.09 6.38 10.55
C VAL A 93 5.07 7.46 11.63
N LEU A 94 6.22 8.08 11.92
CA LEU A 94 6.33 9.15 12.92
C LEU A 94 5.43 10.34 12.60
N PHE A 95 5.27 10.71 11.33
CA PHE A 95 4.39 11.81 10.92
C PHE A 95 2.93 11.39 10.73
N SER A 96 2.64 10.11 10.46
CA SER A 96 1.26 9.64 10.25
C SER A 96 0.51 9.26 11.53
N ILE A 97 1.18 8.81 12.60
CA ILE A 97 0.53 8.51 13.89
C ILE A 97 -0.08 9.75 14.61
N PRO A 98 0.54 10.95 14.58
CA PRO A 98 -0.02 12.13 15.26
C PRO A 98 -1.13 12.86 14.49
N LEU A 99 -1.43 12.47 13.24
CA LEU A 99 -2.49 13.02 12.38
C LEU A 99 -3.78 12.22 12.51
#